data_AF-A0A2S7JD07-F1
#
_entry.id   AF-A0A2S7JD07-F1
#
_cell.length_a   1.000
_cell.length_b   1.000
_cell.length_c   1.000
_cell.angle_alpha   90.00
_cell.angle_beta   90.00
_cell.angle_gamma   90.00
#
_symmetry.space_group_name_H-M   'P 1'
#
loop_
_entity.id
_entity.type
_entity.pdbx_description
1 polymer ?
#
loop_
_entity_poly.entity_id
_entity_poly.type
_entity_poly.pdbx_seq_one_letter_code
_entity_poly.pdbx_strand_id
1 'polypeptide(L)'
;MTSHNTPHNGDFASLLEEKAKNAPGPAADSAAPLAAIDSAIAAQRPQTIDDVLVHGEAPNDEFLEEWNELNSLPEVSDEELARQALNAPGDDGDINTPE
;
A
#
# COMPACT_ATOMS: atom_id res chain seq x y z
N MET A 1 -27.37 15.80 -22.15
CA MET A 1 -27.93 14.54 -21.59
C MET A 1 -26.99 14.08 -20.49
N THR A 2 -27.17 14.61 -19.27
CA THR A 2 -26.31 14.30 -18.12
C THR A 2 -26.87 13.07 -17.42
N SER A 3 -26.31 11.90 -17.72
CA SER A 3 -26.65 10.66 -17.01
C SER A 3 -26.22 10.80 -15.55
N HIS A 4 -27.22 10.89 -14.68
CA HIS A 4 -27.09 10.90 -13.23
C HIS A 4 -26.55 9.54 -12.78
N ASN A 5 -25.23 9.37 -12.75
CA ASN A 5 -24.59 8.18 -12.18
C ASN A 5 -24.37 8.39 -10.68
N THR A 6 -25.43 8.80 -9.98
CA THR A 6 -25.42 8.88 -8.52
C THR A 6 -25.99 7.56 -8.02
N PRO A 7 -25.19 6.73 -7.34
CA PRO A 7 -25.67 5.47 -6.80
C PRO A 7 -26.93 5.70 -5.97
N HIS A 8 -27.95 4.88 -6.19
CA HIS A 8 -29.19 4.98 -5.45
C HIS A 8 -28.98 4.48 -4.02
N ASN A 9 -29.74 5.05 -3.08
CA ASN A 9 -29.73 4.57 -1.69
C ASN A 9 -30.09 3.08 -1.66
N GLY A 10 -29.12 2.24 -1.33
CA GLY A 10 -29.25 0.77 -1.38
C GLY A 10 -28.11 0.09 -2.11
N ASP A 11 -27.50 0.74 -3.10
CA ASP A 11 -26.40 0.18 -3.90
C ASP A 11 -25.17 -0.12 -3.02
N PHE A 12 -24.90 0.71 -2.02
CA PHE A 12 -23.82 0.49 -1.07
C PHE A 12 -24.05 -0.74 -0.17
N ALA A 13 -25.32 -1.01 0.20
CA ALA A 13 -25.65 -2.17 1.01
C ALA A 13 -25.49 -3.47 0.19
N SER A 14 -25.94 -3.46 -1.07
CA SER A 14 -25.73 -4.57 -2.01
C SER A 14 -24.25 -4.81 -2.30
N LEU A 15 -23.45 -3.75 -2.44
CA LEU A 15 -22.00 -3.87 -2.64
C LEU A 15 -21.27 -4.37 -1.39
N LEU A 16 -21.74 -4.01 -0.18
CA LEU A 16 -21.22 -4.60 1.05
C LEU A 16 -21.55 -6.09 1.15
N GLU A 17 -22.78 -6.47 0.81
CA GLU A 17 -23.23 -7.86 0.85
C GLU A 17 -22.53 -8.72 -0.20
N GLU A 18 -22.34 -8.19 -1.42
CA GLU A 18 -21.58 -8.86 -2.47
C GLU A 18 -20.10 -9.02 -2.09
N LYS A 19 -19.50 -7.98 -1.48
CA LYS A 19 -18.12 -8.06 -0.98
C LYS A 19 -17.99 -9.02 0.20
N ALA A 20 -18.98 -9.10 1.09
CA ALA A 20 -19.00 -10.06 2.19
C ALA A 20 -19.23 -11.50 1.71
N LYS A 21 -19.99 -11.68 0.62
CA LYS A 21 -20.29 -12.98 0.01
C LYS A 21 -19.13 -13.52 -0.84
N ASN A 22 -18.33 -12.62 -1.42
CA ASN A 22 -17.06 -12.96 -2.09
C ASN A 22 -15.83 -12.82 -1.19
N ALA A 23 -16.01 -12.40 0.07
CA ALA A 23 -14.92 -12.44 1.04
C ALA A 23 -14.54 -13.91 1.23
N PRO A 24 -13.26 -14.29 1.04
CA PRO A 24 -12.83 -15.63 1.38
C PRO A 24 -13.10 -15.82 2.87
N GLY A 25 -14.08 -16.65 3.21
CA GLY A 25 -14.28 -17.10 4.57
C GLY A 25 -13.01 -17.79 5.08
N PRO A 26 -12.79 -17.90 6.40
CA PRO A 26 -11.64 -18.60 6.94
C PRO A 26 -11.70 -20.06 6.46
N ALA A 27 -10.95 -20.35 5.41
CA ALA A 27 -10.92 -21.65 4.77
C ALA A 27 -10.31 -22.62 5.77
N ALA A 28 -11.14 -23.56 6.22
CA ALA A 28 -10.67 -24.77 6.86
C ALA A 28 -9.70 -25.49 5.91
N ASP A 29 -8.49 -25.75 6.41
CA ASP A 29 -7.59 -26.83 6.05
C ASP A 29 -7.76 -27.44 4.64
N SER A 30 -7.05 -26.89 3.66
CA SER A 30 -6.39 -27.63 2.56
C SER A 30 -5.72 -26.66 1.58
N ALA A 31 -4.64 -26.02 2.02
CA ALA A 31 -3.72 -25.30 1.13
C ALA A 31 -2.28 -25.41 1.65
N ALA A 32 -1.71 -26.62 1.60
CA ALA A 32 -0.25 -26.79 1.62
C ALA A 32 0.31 -26.52 0.20
N PRO A 33 1.57 -26.10 -0.01
CA PRO A 33 2.56 -25.46 0.86
C PRO A 33 2.90 -24.02 0.40
N LEU A 34 2.22 -23.46 -0.60
CA LEU A 34 2.57 -22.16 -1.21
C LEU A 34 2.37 -20.97 -0.27
N ALA A 35 1.28 -20.97 0.51
CA ALA A 35 1.05 -19.93 1.53
C ALA A 35 2.11 -19.98 2.64
N ALA A 36 2.62 -21.17 2.99
CA ALA A 36 3.70 -21.31 3.96
C ALA A 36 5.05 -20.85 3.40
N ILE A 37 5.26 -20.94 2.08
CA ILE A 37 6.44 -20.40 1.41
C ILE A 37 6.37 -18.87 1.38
N ASP A 38 5.22 -18.29 1.03
CA ASP A 38 5.03 -16.83 1.08
C ASP A 38 5.19 -16.29 2.50
N SER A 39 4.63 -16.96 3.52
CA SER A 39 4.85 -16.58 4.92
C SER A 39 6.29 -16.76 5.39
N ALA A 40 7.02 -17.76 4.89
CA ALA A 40 8.43 -17.97 5.22
C ALA A 40 9.36 -16.96 4.52
N ILE A 41 9.02 -16.55 3.28
CA ILE A 41 9.69 -15.47 2.57
C ILE A 41 9.33 -14.11 3.20
N ALA A 42 8.07 -13.92 3.63
CA ALA A 42 7.63 -12.76 4.39
C ALA A 42 8.35 -12.64 5.74
N ALA A 43 8.60 -13.76 6.41
CA ALA A 43 9.37 -13.80 7.66
C ALA A 43 10.88 -13.51 7.47
N GLN A 44 11.39 -13.55 6.22
CA GLN A 44 12.79 -13.25 5.90
C GLN A 44 13.00 -11.88 5.28
N ARG A 45 11.95 -11.26 4.71
CA ARG A 45 12.02 -9.90 4.19
C ARG A 45 11.73 -8.91 5.33
N PRO A 46 12.39 -7.73 5.33
CA PRO A 46 11.97 -6.65 6.20
C PRO A 46 10.50 -6.31 5.93
N GLN A 47 9.76 -6.07 7.00
CA GLN A 47 8.35 -5.72 6.92
C GLN A 47 8.20 -4.39 6.19
N THR A 48 7.29 -4.33 5.22
CA THR A 48 7.07 -3.14 4.42
C THR A 48 5.87 -2.34 4.92
N ILE A 49 5.78 -1.08 4.50
CA ILE A 49 4.66 -0.22 4.88
C ILE A 49 3.32 -0.69 4.31
N ASP A 50 3.36 -1.40 3.18
CA ASP A 50 2.18 -1.99 2.55
C ASP A 50 1.63 -3.14 3.41
N ASP A 51 2.51 -3.93 4.01
CA ASP A 51 2.13 -5.03 4.91
C ASP A 51 1.34 -4.52 6.13
N VAL A 52 1.76 -3.38 6.70
CA VAL A 52 1.08 -2.77 7.86
C VAL A 52 -0.18 -2.01 7.45
N LEU A 53 -0.11 -1.16 6.41
CA LEU A 53 -1.21 -0.23 6.07
C LEU A 53 -2.28 -0.85 5.16
N VAL A 54 -1.89 -1.73 4.23
CA VAL A 54 -2.80 -2.34 3.25
C VAL A 54 -3.23 -3.72 3.70
N HIS A 55 -2.29 -4.52 4.21
CA HIS A 55 -2.58 -5.88 4.66
C HIS A 55 -2.96 -5.99 6.15
N GLY A 56 -2.81 -4.90 6.91
CA GLY A 56 -3.24 -4.83 8.32
C GLY A 56 -2.41 -5.71 9.26
N GLU A 57 -1.18 -6.02 8.89
CA GLU A 57 -0.23 -6.73 9.75
C GLU A 57 0.16 -5.87 10.96
N ALA A 58 0.42 -6.52 12.09
CA ALA A 58 0.97 -5.81 13.25
C ALA A 58 2.40 -5.33 12.94
N PRO A 59 2.73 -4.06 13.19
CA PRO A 59 4.08 -3.56 12.97
C PRO A 59 5.04 -4.24 13.96
N ASN A 60 6.19 -4.70 13.43
CA ASN A 60 7.25 -5.28 14.23
C ASN A 60 8.19 -4.20 14.81
N ASP A 61 9.01 -4.57 15.79
CA ASP A 61 9.87 -3.60 16.50
C ASP A 61 10.92 -2.95 15.58
N GLU A 62 11.46 -3.71 14.62
CA GLU A 62 12.45 -3.23 13.64
C GLU A 62 11.85 -2.16 12.70
N PHE A 63 10.64 -2.40 12.19
CA PHE A 63 9.89 -1.45 11.38
C PHE A 63 9.56 -0.18 12.16
N LEU A 64 9.18 -0.30 13.44
CA LEU A 64 8.89 0.85 14.29
C LEU A 64 10.15 1.67 14.57
N GLU A 65 11.32 1.04 14.72
CA GLU A 65 12.59 1.73 14.89
C GLU A 65 12.97 2.52 13.63
N GLU A 66 12.93 1.88 12.44
CA GLU A 66 13.16 2.56 11.16
C GLU A 66 12.18 3.71 10.93
N TRP A 67 10.89 3.49 11.22
CA TRP A 67 9.86 4.52 11.08
C TRP A 67 10.10 5.71 11.99
N ASN A 68 10.57 5.47 13.22
CA ASN A 68 10.93 6.54 14.15
C ASN A 68 12.19 7.29 13.69
N GLU A 69 13.18 6.58 13.14
CA GLU A 69 14.37 7.21 12.58
C GLU A 69 14.00 8.12 11.41
N LEU A 70 13.17 7.64 10.48
CA LEU A 70 12.65 8.42 9.36
C LEU A 70 11.88 9.67 9.81
N ASN A 71 11.01 9.56 10.82
CA ASN A 71 10.28 10.71 11.36
C ASN A 71 11.17 11.68 12.15
N SER A 72 12.34 11.22 12.62
CA SER A 72 13.31 12.05 13.34
C SER A 72 14.27 12.76 12.40
N LEU A 73 14.27 12.40 11.10
CA LEU A 73 15.09 13.08 10.11
C LEU A 73 14.65 14.55 9.99
N PRO A 74 15.61 15.49 9.88
CA PRO A 74 15.28 16.87 9.62
C PRO A 74 14.59 16.99 8.26
N GLU A 75 13.61 17.89 8.16
CA GLU A 75 13.00 18.24 6.89
C GLU A 75 14.08 18.70 5.89
N VAL A 76 13.96 18.25 4.64
CA VAL A 76 14.86 18.69 3.57
C VAL A 76 14.63 20.18 3.34
N SER A 77 15.68 20.98 3.48
CA SER A 77 15.58 22.43 3.23
C SER A 77 15.25 22.72 1.76
N ASP A 78 14.54 23.82 1.51
CA ASP A 78 14.15 24.24 0.15
C ASP A 78 15.34 24.37 -0.82
N GLU A 79 16.54 24.74 -0.32
CA GLU A 79 17.74 24.84 -1.14
C GLU A 79 18.27 23.46 -1.57
N GLU A 80 18.24 22.48 -0.66
CA GLU A 80 18.64 21.11 -0.94
C GLU A 80 17.61 20.43 -1.87
N LEU A 81 16.32 20.72 -1.66
CA LEU A 81 15.23 20.25 -2.53
C LEU A 81 15.36 20.80 -3.95
N ALA A 82 15.68 22.09 -4.10
CA ALA A 82 15.92 22.70 -5.41
C ALA A 82 17.13 22.09 -6.12
N ARG A 83 18.19 21.74 -5.38
CA ARG A 83 19.35 21.03 -5.93
C ARG A 83 18.99 19.61 -6.36
N GLN A 84 18.16 18.91 -5.60
CA GLN A 84 17.68 17.58 -5.99
C GLN A 84 16.83 17.65 -7.25
N ALA A 85 15.88 18.59 -7.32
CA ALA A 85 15.05 18.81 -8.51
C ALA A 85 15.88 19.18 -9.74
N LEU A 86 16.99 19.92 -9.58
CA LEU A 86 17.88 20.25 -10.70
C LEU A 86 18.76 19.07 -11.14
N ASN A 87 19.19 18.22 -10.20
CA ASN A 87 20.07 17.08 -10.49
C ASN A 87 19.32 15.81 -10.92
N ALA A 88 18.07 15.68 -10.47
CA ALA A 88 17.14 14.63 -10.84
C ALA A 88 15.85 15.33 -11.26
N PRO A 89 15.76 15.82 -12.52
CA PRO A 89 14.57 16.53 -13.04
C PRO A 89 13.26 15.73 -12.98
N GLY A 90 13.33 14.48 -12.53
CA GLY A 90 12.20 13.58 -12.42
C GLY A 90 12.04 12.85 -13.74
N ASP A 91 12.90 11.86 -13.96
CA ASP A 91 12.64 10.83 -14.97
C ASP A 91 11.50 9.98 -14.42
N ASP A 92 10.27 10.49 -14.56
CA ASP A 92 9.05 9.77 -14.21
C ASP A 92 8.75 8.67 -15.24
N GLY A 93 9.61 8.54 -16.26
CA GLY A 93 9.49 7.60 -17.35
C GLY A 93 8.26 7.88 -18.23
N ASP A 94 7.60 9.02 -18.07
CA ASP A 94 6.45 9.39 -18.87
C ASP A 94 6.91 10.03 -20.19
N ILE A 95 6.90 9.20 -21.24
CA ILE A 95 7.16 9.62 -22.62
C ILE A 95 6.27 10.81 -23.07
N ASN A 96 5.13 11.04 -22.40
CA ASN A 96 4.21 12.13 -22.72
C ASN A 96 4.50 13.44 -21.98
N THR A 97 5.38 13.42 -20.99
CA THR A 97 5.80 14.61 -20.24
C THR A 97 7.26 14.88 -20.60
N PRO A 98 7.54 15.65 -21.67
CA PRO A 98 8.90 15.88 -22.10
C PRO A 98 9.70 16.69 -21.08
N GLU A 99 10.88 16.17 -20.74
CA GLU A 99 11.94 16.78 -19.91
C GLU A 99 12.55 18.05 -20.52
#